data_AF-A0A960B446-F1
#
_entry.id   AF-A0A960B446-F1
#
_cell.length_a   1.000
_cell.length_b   1.000
_cell.length_c   1.000
_cell.angle_alpha   90.00
_cell.angle_beta   90.00
_cell.angle_gamma   90.00
#
_symmetry.space_group_name_H-M   'P 1'
#
loop_
_entity.id
_entity.type
_entity.pdbx_description
1 polymer ?
#
loop_
_entity_poly.entity_id
_entity_poly.type
_entity_poly.pdbx_seq_one_letter_code
_entity_poly.pdbx_strand_id
1 'polypeptide(L)'
;MAVHGMPHLPALPDDHAETHTRMAWWSVGLAELAIGVLVAAGVLLGVAWMSGGASAVEDTWVGALGAAGLYVTLSSAALAWLLAVGVRIKHEAWTWLWLPLATLPTIAVLLLLGELLIWE
;
A
#
# COMPACT_ATOMS: atom_id res chain seq x y z
N MET A 1 15.82 60.32 14.51
CA MET A 1 15.58 58.91 14.91
C MET A 1 14.82 58.23 13.79
N ALA A 2 15.52 57.60 12.86
CA ALA A 2 14.91 56.81 11.80
C ALA A 2 14.73 55.38 12.34
N VAL A 3 13.49 55.00 12.65
CA VAL A 3 13.15 53.61 12.93
C VAL A 3 13.04 52.92 11.58
N HIS A 4 14.05 52.11 11.26
CA HIS A 4 14.12 51.30 10.06
C HIS A 4 12.86 50.43 9.94
N GLY A 5 12.14 50.59 8.83
CA GLY A 5 11.04 49.72 8.47
C GLY A 5 11.53 48.28 8.34
N MET A 6 10.93 47.38 9.11
CA MET A 6 11.00 45.96 8.81
C MET A 6 10.13 45.71 7.56
N PRO A 7 10.70 45.21 6.46
CA PRO A 7 9.91 44.76 5.33
C PRO A 7 9.04 43.62 5.83
N HIS A 8 7.74 43.82 5.73
CA HIS A 8 6.74 42.78 5.83
C HIS A 8 7.06 41.81 4.69
N LEU A 9 7.80 40.75 5.01
CA LEU A 9 7.91 39.61 4.12
C LEU A 9 6.46 39.21 3.79
N PRO A 10 6.06 39.11 2.52
CA PRO A 10 4.79 38.49 2.22
C PRO A 10 4.82 37.13 2.89
N ALA A 11 3.81 36.84 3.73
CA ALA A 11 3.57 35.48 4.17
C ALA A 11 3.59 34.65 2.90
N LEU A 12 4.58 33.76 2.77
CA LEU A 12 4.59 32.77 1.72
C LEU A 12 3.20 32.14 1.80
N PRO A 13 2.43 32.10 0.69
CA PRO A 13 1.21 31.32 0.70
C PRO A 13 1.58 29.94 1.24
N ASP A 14 0.78 29.40 2.15
CA ASP A 14 0.91 28.03 2.61
C ASP A 14 0.89 27.12 1.37
N ASP A 15 2.07 26.88 0.80
CA ASP A 15 2.34 26.01 -0.34
C ASP A 15 2.22 24.54 0.09
N HIS A 16 1.51 24.27 1.19
CA HIS A 16 1.04 22.96 1.61
C HIS A 16 -0.14 22.46 0.78
N ALA A 17 -0.60 23.24 -0.19
CA ALA A 17 -1.23 22.70 -1.39
C ALA A 17 -0.15 22.22 -2.39
N GLU A 18 0.83 21.44 -1.90
CA GLU A 18 1.81 20.76 -2.73
C GLU A 18 1.04 19.96 -3.77
N THR A 19 1.15 20.36 -5.03
CA THR A 19 0.64 19.64 -6.20
C THR A 19 1.44 18.34 -6.36
N HIS A 20 1.22 17.39 -5.44
CA HIS A 20 1.84 16.07 -5.50
C HIS A 20 1.57 15.45 -6.86
N THR A 21 2.59 14.84 -7.47
CA THR A 21 2.39 14.25 -8.79
C THR A 21 1.28 13.21 -8.75
N ARG A 22 0.45 13.16 -9.80
CA ARG A 22 -0.63 12.17 -9.95
C ARG A 22 -0.13 10.72 -9.76
N MET A 23 1.15 10.48 -10.06
CA MET A 23 1.84 9.20 -9.83
C MET A 23 1.93 8.82 -8.35
N ALA A 24 2.16 9.80 -7.47
CA ALA A 24 2.24 9.59 -6.04
C ALA A 24 0.85 9.22 -5.49
N TRP A 25 -0.20 9.92 -5.88
CA TRP A 25 -1.57 9.57 -5.49
C TRP A 25 -1.97 8.16 -5.93
N TRP A 26 -1.62 7.79 -7.17
CA TRP A 26 -1.85 6.42 -7.66
C TRP A 26 -1.04 5.37 -6.90
N SER A 27 0.19 5.68 -6.47
CA SER A 27 1.01 4.73 -5.71
C SER A 27 0.39 4.43 -4.35
N VAL A 28 -0.07 5.45 -3.63
CA VAL A 28 -0.78 5.29 -2.35
C VAL A 28 -2.09 4.54 -2.55
N GLY A 29 -2.90 4.92 -3.54
CA GLY A 29 -4.18 4.24 -3.80
C GLY A 29 -4.02 2.76 -4.18
N LEU A 30 -2.97 2.41 -4.94
CA LEU A 30 -2.66 1.01 -5.26
C LEU A 30 -2.16 0.22 -4.04
N ALA A 31 -1.42 0.86 -3.14
CA ALA A 31 -1.00 0.24 -1.89
C ALA A 31 -2.19 -0.03 -0.97
N GLU A 32 -3.10 0.93 -0.82
CA GLU A 32 -4.34 0.76 -0.06
C GLU A 32 -5.21 -0.34 -0.66
N LEU A 33 -5.35 -0.38 -1.98
CA LEU A 33 -6.08 -1.45 -2.66
C LEU A 33 -5.44 -2.81 -2.40
N ALA A 34 -4.11 -2.92 -2.47
CA ALA A 34 -3.41 -4.18 -2.18
C ALA A 34 -3.69 -4.64 -0.74
N ILE A 35 -3.60 -3.74 0.23
CA ILE A 35 -3.89 -4.04 1.64
C ILE A 35 -5.36 -4.47 1.80
N GLY A 36 -6.30 -3.73 1.20
CA GLY A 36 -7.73 -4.01 1.28
C GLY A 36 -8.09 -5.37 0.69
N VAL A 37 -7.54 -5.70 -0.49
CA VAL A 37 -7.75 -7.00 -1.14
C VAL A 37 -7.14 -8.13 -0.30
N LEU A 38 -5.94 -7.95 0.25
CA LEU A 38 -5.29 -8.93 1.11
C LEU A 38 -6.13 -9.22 2.36
N VAL A 39 -6.60 -8.18 3.04
CA VAL A 39 -7.43 -8.31 4.24
C VAL A 39 -8.76 -8.99 3.90
N ALA A 40 -9.42 -8.57 2.81
CA ALA A 40 -10.67 -9.19 2.38
C ALA A 40 -10.49 -10.67 2.05
N ALA A 41 -9.43 -11.04 1.31
CA ALA A 41 -9.11 -12.43 1.02
C ALA A 41 -8.82 -13.23 2.30
N GLY A 42 -8.05 -12.67 3.23
CA GLY A 42 -7.75 -13.29 4.51
C GLY A 42 -9.00 -13.54 5.36
N VAL A 43 -9.91 -12.57 5.44
CA VAL A 43 -11.19 -12.73 6.16
C VAL A 43 -12.06 -13.79 5.49
N LEU A 44 -12.18 -13.78 4.16
CA LEU A 44 -12.97 -14.77 3.43
C LEU A 44 -12.44 -16.19 3.64
N LEU A 45 -11.13 -16.39 3.51
CA LEU A 45 -10.48 -17.68 3.75
C LEU A 45 -10.63 -18.13 5.20
N GLY A 46 -10.45 -17.22 6.17
CA GLY A 46 -10.61 -17.53 7.59
C GLY A 46 -12.04 -17.95 7.95
N VAL A 47 -13.05 -17.28 7.39
CA VAL A 47 -14.46 -17.65 7.60
C VAL A 47 -14.79 -19.00 6.96
N ALA A 48 -14.29 -19.27 5.75
CA ALA A 48 -14.47 -20.57 5.10
C ALA A 48 -13.78 -21.71 5.87
N TRP A 49 -12.58 -21.44 6.39
CA TRP A 49 -11.88 -22.41 7.23
C TRP A 49 -12.65 -22.72 8.51
N MET A 50 -13.23 -21.71 9.17
CA MET A 50 -14.04 -21.93 10.38
C MET A 50 -15.33 -22.72 10.11
N SER A 51 -15.89 -22.66 8.89
CA SER A 51 -17.17 -23.31 8.58
C SER A 51 -17.02 -24.75 8.11
N GLY A 52 -15.92 -25.11 7.44
CA GLY A 52 -15.74 -26.47 6.92
C GLY A 52 -14.29 -26.94 6.83
N GLY A 53 -13.34 -26.23 7.45
CA GLY A 53 -11.92 -26.60 7.41
C GLY A 53 -11.33 -26.50 6.01
N ALA A 54 -10.33 -27.35 5.72
CA ALA A 54 -9.59 -27.34 4.46
C ALA A 54 -10.47 -27.59 3.23
N SER A 55 -11.45 -28.50 3.32
CA SER A 55 -12.32 -28.86 2.19
C SER A 55 -13.25 -27.71 1.75
N ALA A 56 -13.60 -26.79 2.66
CA ALA A 56 -14.35 -25.60 2.31
C ALA A 56 -13.53 -24.57 1.51
N VAL A 57 -12.20 -24.66 1.56
CA VAL A 57 -11.28 -23.76 0.85
C VAL A 57 -10.77 -24.40 -0.44
N GLU A 58 -10.28 -25.64 -0.38
CA GLU A 58 -9.59 -26.29 -1.50
C GLU A 58 -10.50 -26.62 -2.69
N ASP A 59 -11.75 -27.02 -2.43
CA ASP A 59 -12.68 -27.50 -3.47
C ASP A 59 -13.74 -26.46 -3.87
N THR A 60 -13.58 -25.20 -3.46
CA THR A 60 -14.60 -24.18 -3.68
C THR A 60 -14.09 -22.93 -4.39
N TRP A 61 -15.04 -22.14 -4.88
CA TRP A 61 -14.77 -20.82 -5.45
C TRP A 61 -14.07 -19.88 -4.45
N VAL A 62 -14.14 -20.16 -3.14
CA VAL A 62 -13.48 -19.36 -2.10
C VAL A 62 -11.97 -19.49 -2.18
N GLY A 63 -11.44 -20.70 -2.35
CA GLY A 63 -10.00 -20.91 -2.56
C GLY A 63 -9.51 -20.24 -3.83
N ALA A 64 -10.28 -20.37 -4.92
CA ALA A 64 -9.97 -19.70 -6.19
C ALA A 64 -9.95 -18.17 -6.07
N LEU A 65 -10.91 -17.56 -5.36
CA LEU A 65 -10.92 -16.12 -5.08
C LEU A 65 -9.80 -15.70 -4.14
N GLY A 66 -9.46 -16.52 -3.14
CA GLY A 66 -8.31 -16.28 -2.27
C GLY A 66 -7.01 -16.21 -3.06
N ALA A 67 -6.78 -17.19 -3.96
CA ALA A 67 -5.63 -17.20 -4.85
C ALA A 67 -5.62 -15.99 -5.80
N ALA A 68 -6.75 -15.69 -6.45
CA ALA A 68 -6.88 -14.51 -7.30
C ALA A 68 -6.61 -13.20 -6.53
N GLY A 69 -7.12 -13.10 -5.30
CA GLY A 69 -6.89 -11.97 -4.39
C GLY A 69 -5.41 -11.79 -4.05
N LEU A 70 -4.66 -12.88 -3.84
CA LEU A 70 -3.21 -12.82 -3.63
C LEU A 70 -2.47 -12.29 -4.87
N TYR A 71 -2.82 -12.76 -6.08
CA TYR A 71 -2.22 -12.25 -7.32
C TYR A 71 -2.52 -10.77 -7.54
N VAL A 72 -3.75 -10.33 -7.30
CA VAL A 72 -4.15 -8.91 -7.39
C VAL A 72 -3.38 -8.09 -6.37
N THR A 73 -3.32 -8.54 -5.12
CA THR A 73 -2.58 -7.89 -4.03
C THR A 73 -1.11 -7.68 -4.42
N LEU A 74 -0.43 -8.74 -4.87
CA LEU A 74 0.99 -8.69 -5.26
C LEU A 74 1.21 -7.75 -6.45
N SER A 75 0.35 -7.83 -7.46
CA SER A 75 0.47 -6.98 -8.66
C SER A 75 0.26 -5.50 -8.31
N SER A 76 -0.74 -5.18 -7.50
CA SER A 76 -1.00 -3.82 -7.04
C SER A 76 0.11 -3.30 -6.14
N ALA A 77 0.64 -4.13 -5.23
CA ALA A 77 1.78 -3.77 -4.38
C ALA A 77 3.07 -3.52 -5.20
N ALA A 78 3.33 -4.34 -6.22
CA ALA A 78 4.44 -4.15 -7.16
C ALA A 78 4.34 -2.83 -7.91
N LEU A 79 3.17 -2.53 -8.48
CA LEU A 79 2.94 -1.28 -9.18
C LEU A 79 3.04 -0.07 -8.24
N ALA A 80 2.44 -0.15 -7.04
CA ALA A 80 2.54 0.88 -6.01
C ALA A 80 4.00 1.16 -5.64
N TRP A 81 4.78 0.12 -5.40
CA TRP A 81 6.19 0.22 -5.03
C TRP A 81 7.02 0.85 -6.15
N LEU A 82 6.85 0.41 -7.41
CA LEU A 82 7.56 0.96 -8.56
C LEU A 82 7.26 2.45 -8.75
N LEU A 83 5.99 2.86 -8.64
CA LEU A 83 5.59 4.26 -8.72
C LEU A 83 6.20 5.07 -7.57
N ALA A 84 6.17 4.55 -6.33
CA ALA A 84 6.73 5.24 -5.19
C ALA A 84 8.26 5.41 -5.28
N VAL A 85 8.97 4.40 -5.79
CA VAL A 85 10.41 4.51 -6.11
C VAL A 85 10.65 5.56 -7.19
N GLY A 86 9.85 5.57 -8.26
CA GLY A 86 9.94 6.56 -9.33
C GLY A 86 9.74 8.01 -8.84
N VAL A 87 8.78 8.22 -7.93
CA VAL A 87 8.54 9.53 -7.29
C VAL A 87 9.71 9.90 -6.37
N ARG A 88 10.23 8.95 -5.59
CA ARG A 88 11.37 9.20 -4.68
C ARG A 88 12.66 9.55 -5.43
N ILE A 89 12.90 8.96 -6.59
CA ILE A 89 14.04 9.30 -7.47
C ILE A 89 13.93 10.75 -7.97
N LYS A 90 12.71 11.28 -8.13
CA LYS A 90 12.47 12.68 -8.52
C LYS A 90 12.59 13.68 -7.35
N HIS A 91 13.04 13.24 -6.18
CA HIS A 91 13.22 14.05 -4.96
C HIS A 91 11.95 14.73 -4.43
N GLU A 92 10.76 14.19 -4.71
CA GLU A 92 9.52 14.66 -4.05
C GLU A 92 9.47 14.14 -2.60
N ALA A 93 9.41 15.05 -1.63
CA ALA A 93 9.49 14.75 -0.20
C ALA A 93 8.11 14.44 0.43
N TRP A 94 7.30 13.59 -0.21
CA TRP A 94 5.97 13.29 0.31
C TRP A 94 5.98 12.20 1.38
N THR A 95 5.51 12.53 2.58
CA THR A 95 5.52 11.64 3.76
C THR A 95 4.71 10.36 3.56
N TRP A 96 3.65 10.42 2.74
CA TRP A 96 2.77 9.27 2.46
C TRP A 96 3.40 8.20 1.56
N LEU A 97 4.53 8.48 0.89
CA LEU A 97 5.25 7.50 0.07
C LEU A 97 5.79 6.32 0.90
N TRP A 98 5.88 6.44 2.22
CA TRP A 98 6.30 5.35 3.09
C TRP A 98 5.34 4.14 2.98
N LEU A 99 4.04 4.39 2.82
CA LEU A 99 3.04 3.33 2.71
C LEU A 99 3.30 2.40 1.50
N PRO A 100 3.32 2.89 0.24
CA PRO A 100 3.60 2.03 -0.91
C PRO A 100 5.01 1.41 -0.89
N LEU A 101 6.00 2.10 -0.31
CA LEU A 101 7.35 1.56 -0.16
C LEU A 101 7.44 0.40 0.84
N ALA A 102 6.64 0.43 1.90
CA ALA A 102 6.60 -0.62 2.93
C ALA A 102 5.63 -1.76 2.56
N THR A 103 4.63 -1.51 1.72
CA THR A 103 3.55 -2.47 1.43
C THR A 103 4.08 -3.77 0.81
N LEU A 104 4.87 -3.68 -0.26
CA LEU A 104 5.44 -4.84 -0.92
C LEU A 104 6.38 -5.67 -0.01
N PRO A 105 7.41 -5.10 0.65
CA PRO A 105 8.27 -5.90 1.51
C PRO A 105 7.50 -6.52 2.68
N THR A 106 6.50 -5.82 3.23
CA THR A 106 5.64 -6.38 4.28
C THR A 106 4.86 -7.61 3.78
N ILE A 107 4.24 -7.52 2.60
CA ILE A 107 3.52 -8.64 1.99
C ILE A 107 4.47 -9.81 1.71
N ALA A 108 5.68 -9.54 1.21
CA ALA A 108 6.68 -10.57 0.96
C ALA A 108 7.10 -11.30 2.24
N VAL A 109 7.31 -10.57 3.35
CA VAL A 109 7.61 -11.17 4.66
C VAL A 109 6.44 -12.00 5.18
N LEU A 110 5.20 -11.52 5.03
CA LEU A 110 4.01 -12.27 5.42
C LEU A 110 3.88 -13.58 4.63
N LEU A 111 4.14 -13.55 3.33
CA LEU A 111 4.14 -14.76 2.49
C LEU A 111 5.24 -15.74 2.90
N LEU A 112 6.45 -15.24 3.15
CA LEU A 112 7.56 -16.07 3.63
C LEU A 112 7.25 -16.73 4.98
N LEU A 113 6.65 -15.98 5.91
CA LEU A 113 6.20 -16.53 7.19
C LEU A 113 5.08 -17.56 7.01
N GLY A 114 4.13 -17.30 6.11
CA GLY A 114 3.08 -18.25 5.78
C GLY A 114 3.63 -19.56 5.22
N GLU A 115 4.53 -19.49 4.24
CA GLU A 115 5.22 -20.65 3.68
C GLU A 115 5.96 -21.43 4.78
N LEU A 116 6.74 -20.74 5.62
CA LEU A 116 7.54 -21.38 6.67
C LEU A 116 6.68 -22.04 7.76
N LEU A 117 5.51 -21.50 8.08
CA LEU A 117 4.62 -22.05 9.11
C LEU A 117 3.68 -23.16 8.61
N ILE A 118 3.37 -23.19 7.30
CA ILE A 118 2.42 -24.14 6.72
C ILE A 118 3.13 -25.40 6.19
N TRP A 119 4.39 -25.28 5.75
CA TRP A 119 5.17 -26.39 5.18
C TRP A 119 6.12 -27.10 6.16
N GLU A 120 6.14 -26.71 7.45
CA GLU A 120 6.81 -27.44 8.55
C GLU A 120 5.92 -28.50 9.20
#